data_AF-A0A2P4QC83-F1
#
_entry.id   AF-A0A2P4QC83-F1
#
_cell.length_a   1.000
_cell.length_b   1.000
_cell.length_c   1.000
_cell.angle_alpha   90.00
_cell.angle_beta   90.00
_cell.angle_gamma   90.00
#
_symmetry.space_group_name_H-M   'P 1'
#
loop_
_entity.id
_entity.type
_entity.pdbx_description
1 polymer ?
#
loop_
_entity_poly.entity_id
_entity_poly.type
_entity_poly.pdbx_seq_one_letter_code
_entity_poly.pdbx_strand_id
1 'polypeptide(L)'
;MVFTFQKPIPLGKFSFDVSFHKFHVTRPNRAGCNKIYEIRRSKSFFFELADKSTNTNDIHLKIHTNDYHMNSTPISYSSTCSFPNLKYQISKMLQHFFSHQKVIPRSIQKRYFNLIRSKLLDRYFVIKSRADSVTQRNSRTKTFFNFSYKRYRFHFGIFIPCNFFTTYNFGTEHTQLCCVPSPYIMSHNRRACVSHHKNLDIFHNIKKHTPISNNNTINNKRFHATLIHNQWQRRIKKHIYSNRLGISYDVSYLANRHKYPSTYDDRRMYRKRLDNFRSHHSDSSKRSKKQNPAFNGHVDLFSTIVVTTKKLIDA
;
A
#
# COMPACT_ATOMS: atom_id res chain seq x y z
N MET A 1 -40.76 -33.69 -43.75
CA MET A 1 -39.62 -32.90 -43.23
C MET A 1 -38.84 -33.79 -42.28
N VAL A 2 -37.67 -34.25 -42.70
CA VAL A 2 -36.81 -35.12 -41.89
C VAL A 2 -35.97 -34.23 -40.98
N PHE A 3 -36.23 -34.27 -39.67
CA PHE A 3 -35.36 -33.64 -38.69
C PHE A 3 -34.05 -34.44 -38.61
N THR A 4 -33.01 -33.93 -39.26
CA THR A 4 -31.65 -34.42 -39.06
C THR A 4 -31.20 -34.02 -37.66
N PHE A 5 -31.24 -34.97 -36.74
CA PHE A 5 -30.53 -34.85 -35.46
C PHE A 5 -29.05 -34.66 -35.76
N GLN A 6 -28.54 -33.45 -35.56
CA GLN A 6 -27.10 -33.22 -35.54
C GLN A 6 -26.49 -34.09 -34.43
N LYS A 7 -25.66 -35.05 -34.86
CA LYS A 7 -24.79 -35.85 -34.00
C LYS A 7 -24.01 -34.90 -33.08
N PRO A 8 -23.93 -35.14 -31.76
CA PRO A 8 -23.10 -34.30 -30.89
C PRO A 8 -21.65 -34.38 -31.36
N ILE A 9 -21.09 -33.23 -31.70
CA ILE A 9 -19.67 -33.04 -32.00
C ILE A 9 -18.89 -33.59 -30.79
N PRO A 10 -17.88 -34.45 -30.97
CA PRO A 10 -17.11 -34.96 -29.84
C PRO A 10 -16.49 -33.78 -29.10
N LEU A 11 -16.75 -33.67 -27.79
CA LEU A 11 -16.14 -32.66 -26.92
C LEU A 11 -14.61 -32.75 -27.07
N GLY A 12 -14.03 -31.83 -27.84
CA GLY A 12 -12.58 -31.68 -27.92
C GLY A 12 -12.05 -31.46 -26.51
N LYS A 13 -11.19 -32.38 -26.04
CA LYS A 13 -10.49 -32.24 -24.76
C LYS A 13 -9.46 -31.13 -24.90
N PHE A 14 -9.84 -29.89 -24.62
CA PHE A 14 -8.88 -28.79 -24.54
C PHE A 14 -7.89 -29.09 -23.41
N SER A 15 -6.64 -28.69 -23.59
CA SER A 15 -5.61 -28.82 -22.57
C SER A 15 -4.80 -27.54 -22.49
N PHE A 16 -4.21 -27.30 -21.33
CA PHE A 16 -3.33 -26.16 -21.10
C PHE A 16 -2.26 -26.53 -20.08
N ASP A 17 -1.13 -25.86 -20.17
CA ASP A 17 0.02 -26.16 -19.34
C ASP A 17 0.14 -25.19 -18.17
N VAL A 18 0.67 -25.70 -17.06
CA VAL A 18 1.10 -24.90 -15.91
C VAL A 18 2.56 -25.21 -15.62
N SER A 19 3.38 -24.16 -15.45
CA SER A 19 4.79 -24.31 -15.08
C SER A 19 5.25 -23.27 -14.07
N PHE A 20 6.39 -23.52 -13.41
CA PHE A 20 7.06 -22.52 -12.59
C PHE A 20 8.11 -21.75 -13.40
N HIS A 21 8.07 -20.43 -13.28
CA HIS A 21 9.05 -19.52 -13.86
C HIS A 21 9.86 -18.85 -12.74
N LYS A 22 11.18 -18.88 -12.82
CA LYS A 22 12.04 -18.38 -11.75
C LYS A 22 12.35 -16.90 -11.98
N PHE A 23 12.25 -16.08 -10.94
CA PHE A 23 12.71 -14.69 -10.98
C PHE A 23 13.73 -14.42 -9.88
N HIS A 24 14.69 -13.56 -10.20
CA HIS A 24 15.74 -13.15 -9.27
C HIS A 24 15.84 -11.63 -9.17
N VAL A 25 16.25 -11.18 -7.98
CA VAL A 25 16.71 -9.81 -7.77
C VAL A 25 17.99 -9.89 -6.95
N THR A 26 19.08 -9.36 -7.48
CA THR A 26 20.44 -9.54 -6.95
C THR A 26 20.65 -8.79 -5.63
N ARG A 27 19.96 -7.66 -5.41
CA ARG A 27 20.06 -6.84 -4.17
C ARG A 27 18.73 -6.12 -3.81
N PRO A 28 17.66 -6.83 -3.45
CA PRO A 28 16.41 -6.17 -3.10
C PRO A 28 16.54 -5.47 -1.73
N ASN A 29 16.16 -4.20 -1.65
CA ASN A 29 15.83 -3.58 -0.36
C ASN A 29 14.69 -4.40 0.26
N ARG A 30 14.91 -5.04 1.42
CA ARG A 30 14.00 -6.04 2.00
C ARG A 30 12.84 -5.44 2.83
N ALA A 31 12.73 -4.12 2.89
CA ALA A 31 11.71 -3.44 3.68
C ALA A 31 10.34 -3.40 2.98
N GLY A 32 9.28 -3.41 3.79
CA GLY A 32 7.91 -3.16 3.33
C GLY A 32 7.40 -4.17 2.30
N CYS A 33 7.00 -3.69 1.13
CA CYS A 33 6.44 -4.52 0.07
C CYS A 33 7.48 -5.34 -0.69
N ASN A 34 8.76 -4.96 -0.63
CA ASN A 34 9.85 -5.60 -1.37
C ASN A 34 10.33 -6.91 -0.71
N LYS A 35 9.78 -7.28 0.45
CA LYS A 35 10.04 -8.57 1.10
C LYS A 35 9.71 -9.78 0.22
N ILE A 36 8.92 -9.60 -0.85
CA ILE A 36 8.61 -10.64 -1.83
C ILE A 36 9.84 -11.14 -2.60
N TYR A 37 10.92 -10.36 -2.63
CA TYR A 37 12.16 -10.71 -3.29
C TYR A 37 13.13 -11.46 -2.37
N GLU A 38 12.81 -11.63 -1.08
CA GLU A 38 13.66 -12.35 -0.14
C GLU A 38 13.59 -13.86 -0.41
N ILE A 39 14.71 -14.49 -0.78
CA ILE A 39 14.77 -15.92 -1.15
C ILE A 39 14.98 -16.88 0.02
N ARG A 40 15.51 -16.37 1.14
CA ARG A 40 16.03 -17.20 2.25
C ARG A 40 14.94 -17.65 3.20
N ARG A 41 14.11 -16.73 3.69
CA ARG A 41 13.13 -16.99 4.78
C ARG A 41 11.68 -17.10 4.31
N SER A 42 11.38 -16.60 3.11
CA SER A 42 10.05 -16.63 2.54
C SER A 42 10.13 -17.04 1.08
N LYS A 43 9.04 -17.64 0.59
CA LYS A 43 8.89 -18.06 -0.80
C LYS A 43 7.71 -17.33 -1.41
N SER A 44 7.91 -16.77 -2.58
CA SER A 44 6.91 -16.00 -3.32
C SER A 44 6.41 -16.81 -4.50
N PHE A 45 5.10 -16.76 -4.73
CA PHE A 45 4.42 -17.44 -5.82
C PHE A 45 3.39 -16.48 -6.41
N PHE A 46 3.70 -15.98 -7.60
CA PHE A 46 2.90 -15.01 -8.34
C PHE A 46 2.24 -15.68 -9.55
N PHE A 47 0.92 -15.58 -9.64
CA PHE A 47 0.10 -16.28 -10.61
C PHE A 47 -0.07 -15.38 -11.84
N GLU A 48 0.59 -15.74 -12.95
CA GLU A 48 0.36 -15.15 -14.26
C GLU A 48 -0.83 -15.83 -14.92
N LEU A 49 -1.89 -15.05 -15.11
CA LEU A 49 -3.16 -15.51 -15.63
C LEU A 49 -3.22 -15.19 -17.12
N ALA A 50 -3.82 -16.09 -17.90
CA ALA A 50 -4.03 -15.83 -19.31
C ALA A 50 -5.06 -14.72 -19.49
N ASP A 51 -4.77 -13.79 -20.40
CA ASP A 51 -5.74 -12.78 -20.83
C ASP A 51 -6.50 -13.29 -22.05
N LYS A 52 -7.77 -12.91 -22.16
CA LYS A 52 -8.63 -13.32 -23.29
C LYS A 52 -8.19 -12.64 -24.60
N SER A 53 -7.42 -11.57 -24.50
CA SER A 53 -6.94 -10.76 -25.63
C SER A 53 -5.84 -11.43 -26.46
N THR A 54 -5.10 -12.37 -25.87
CA THR A 54 -4.07 -13.14 -26.56
C THR A 54 -4.74 -14.36 -27.19
N ASN A 55 -5.21 -14.25 -28.43
CA ASN A 55 -5.85 -15.31 -29.23
C ASN A 55 -4.89 -16.46 -29.59
N THR A 56 -4.14 -16.98 -28.63
CA THR A 56 -3.30 -18.17 -28.80
C THR A 56 -4.09 -19.40 -28.39
N ASN A 57 -4.18 -20.38 -29.28
CA ASN A 57 -4.82 -21.67 -28.98
C ASN A 57 -4.10 -22.44 -27.87
N ASP A 58 -2.83 -22.10 -27.61
CA ASP A 58 -2.00 -22.69 -26.56
C ASP A 58 -1.95 -21.77 -25.34
N ILE A 59 -2.67 -22.14 -24.29
CA ILE A 59 -2.66 -21.44 -23.01
C ILE A 59 -1.55 -22.02 -22.14
N HIS A 60 -0.58 -21.18 -21.78
CA HIS A 60 0.47 -21.54 -20.83
C HIS A 60 0.43 -20.65 -19.60
N LEU A 61 -0.06 -21.19 -18.48
CA LEU A 61 -0.10 -20.48 -17.21
C LEU A 61 1.26 -20.60 -16.49
N LYS A 62 1.73 -19.50 -15.93
CA LYS A 62 3.04 -19.45 -15.26
C LYS A 62 2.91 -19.03 -13.81
N ILE A 63 3.57 -19.76 -12.93
CA ILE A 63 3.74 -19.39 -11.52
C ILE A 63 5.14 -18.87 -11.34
N HIS A 64 5.26 -17.55 -11.21
CA HIS A 64 6.53 -16.88 -10.97
C HIS A 64 6.97 -17.08 -9.52
N THR A 65 8.16 -17.63 -9.31
CA THR A 65 8.68 -17.91 -7.98
C THR A 65 10.12 -17.49 -7.80
N ASN A 66 10.45 -17.14 -6.56
CA ASN A 66 11.81 -16.88 -6.12
C ASN A 66 12.46 -18.14 -5.50
N ASP A 67 11.79 -19.29 -5.56
CA ASP A 67 12.27 -20.57 -5.06
C ASP A 67 12.94 -21.39 -6.17
N TYR A 68 14.27 -21.47 -6.14
CA TYR A 68 15.03 -22.17 -7.18
C TYR A 68 14.86 -23.68 -7.19
N HIS A 69 14.37 -24.26 -6.09
CA HIS A 69 14.10 -25.69 -5.97
C HIS A 69 12.79 -26.12 -6.66
N MET A 70 11.97 -25.18 -7.12
CA MET A 70 10.77 -25.51 -7.89
C MET A 70 11.15 -25.97 -9.29
N ASN A 71 10.54 -27.07 -9.73
CA ASN A 71 10.76 -27.63 -11.05
C ASN A 71 10.04 -26.79 -12.10
N SER A 72 10.70 -26.45 -13.21
CA SER A 72 10.11 -25.68 -14.30
C SER A 72 9.43 -26.53 -15.37
N THR A 73 9.44 -27.86 -15.24
CA THR A 73 8.75 -28.75 -16.20
C THR A 73 7.24 -28.46 -16.22
N PRO A 74 6.66 -28.18 -17.39
CA PRO A 74 5.24 -27.95 -17.52
C PRO A 74 4.44 -29.22 -17.21
N ILE A 75 3.26 -29.06 -16.61
CA ILE A 75 2.27 -30.12 -16.43
C ILE A 75 0.99 -29.71 -17.14
N SER A 76 0.48 -30.60 -17.97
CA SER A 76 -0.76 -30.39 -18.72
C SER A 76 -2.00 -30.72 -17.89
N TYR A 77 -3.03 -29.89 -18.02
CA TYR A 77 -4.33 -30.05 -17.39
C TYR A 77 -5.43 -30.01 -18.44
N SER A 78 -6.44 -30.87 -18.28
CA SER A 78 -7.61 -30.87 -19.14
C SER A 78 -8.58 -29.73 -18.81
N SER A 79 -9.30 -29.27 -19.83
CA SER A 79 -10.33 -28.25 -19.76
C SER A 79 -11.52 -28.67 -20.62
N THR A 80 -12.71 -28.31 -20.17
CA THR A 80 -13.96 -28.47 -20.95
C THR A 80 -14.17 -27.34 -21.95
N CYS A 81 -13.33 -26.29 -21.90
CA CYS A 81 -13.43 -25.10 -22.75
C CYS A 81 -12.05 -24.71 -23.27
N SER A 82 -12.00 -24.11 -24.46
CA SER A 82 -10.76 -23.59 -25.06
C SER A 82 -10.07 -22.57 -24.15
N PHE A 83 -10.83 -21.68 -23.52
CA PHE A 83 -10.33 -20.70 -22.57
C PHE A 83 -10.91 -20.91 -21.15
N PRO A 84 -10.15 -21.55 -20.25
CA PRO A 84 -10.46 -21.66 -18.83
C PRO A 84 -10.90 -20.33 -18.19
N ASN A 85 -12.00 -20.34 -17.44
CA ASN A 85 -12.37 -19.17 -16.65
C ASN A 85 -11.32 -18.88 -15.55
N LEU A 86 -11.25 -17.63 -15.09
CA LEU A 86 -10.28 -17.16 -14.10
C LEU A 86 -10.21 -18.03 -12.84
N LYS A 87 -11.38 -18.40 -12.28
CA LYS A 87 -11.47 -19.26 -11.09
C LYS A 87 -10.85 -20.63 -11.34
N TYR A 88 -11.08 -21.20 -12.51
CA TYR A 88 -10.53 -22.49 -12.91
C TYR A 88 -9.01 -22.42 -13.14
N GLN A 89 -8.52 -21.39 -13.82
CA GLN A 89 -7.08 -21.13 -13.98
C GLN A 89 -6.37 -21.09 -12.61
N ILE A 90 -6.86 -20.25 -11.69
CA ILE A 90 -6.31 -20.15 -10.32
C ILE A 90 -6.37 -21.50 -9.61
N SER A 91 -7.47 -22.25 -9.76
CA SER A 91 -7.61 -23.57 -9.13
C SER A 91 -6.56 -24.56 -9.61
N LYS A 92 -6.30 -24.62 -10.93
CA LYS A 92 -5.30 -25.52 -11.49
C LYS A 92 -3.87 -25.10 -11.17
N MET A 93 -3.58 -23.80 -11.18
CA MET A 93 -2.29 -23.29 -10.71
C MET A 93 -2.07 -23.58 -9.21
N LEU A 94 -3.10 -23.47 -8.37
CA LEU A 94 -3.00 -23.84 -6.96
C LEU A 94 -2.81 -25.35 -6.77
N GLN A 95 -3.50 -26.16 -7.57
CA GLN A 95 -3.32 -27.61 -7.57
C GLN A 95 -1.87 -27.97 -7.92
N HIS A 96 -1.30 -27.33 -8.95
CA HIS A 96 0.10 -27.46 -9.35
C HIS A 96 1.07 -27.02 -8.25
N PHE A 97 0.79 -25.90 -7.58
CA PHE A 97 1.58 -25.46 -6.43
C PHE A 97 1.58 -26.49 -5.29
N PHE A 98 0.41 -26.99 -4.91
CA PHE A 98 0.26 -27.90 -3.79
C PHE A 98 0.79 -29.32 -4.05
N SER A 99 0.82 -29.78 -5.30
CA SER A 99 1.43 -31.06 -5.66
C SER A 99 2.95 -31.05 -5.46
N HIS A 100 3.59 -29.91 -5.67
CA HIS A 100 5.04 -29.75 -5.48
C HIS A 100 5.43 -29.46 -4.03
N GLN A 101 4.47 -29.13 -3.17
CA GLN A 101 4.75 -28.69 -1.81
C GLN A 101 4.86 -29.88 -0.84
N LYS A 102 6.08 -30.17 -0.38
CA LYS A 102 6.36 -31.20 0.65
C LYS A 102 6.07 -30.73 2.08
N VAL A 103 6.06 -29.42 2.30
CA VAL A 103 5.97 -28.81 3.63
C VAL A 103 4.55 -28.80 4.22
N ILE A 104 3.53 -28.76 3.37
CA ILE A 104 2.13 -28.59 3.77
C ILE A 104 1.42 -29.94 3.59
N PRO A 105 0.99 -30.62 4.66
CA PRO A 105 0.28 -31.90 4.56
C PRO A 105 -1.02 -31.79 3.76
N ARG A 106 -1.41 -32.86 3.04
CA ARG A 106 -2.60 -32.87 2.16
C ARG A 106 -3.89 -32.43 2.85
N SER A 107 -4.10 -32.80 4.11
CA SER A 107 -5.27 -32.38 4.92
C SER A 107 -5.34 -30.84 5.06
N ILE A 108 -4.19 -30.22 5.32
CA ILE A 108 -4.04 -28.77 5.45
C ILE A 108 -4.18 -28.08 4.09
N GLN A 109 -3.65 -28.67 3.03
CA GLN A 109 -3.84 -28.17 1.66
C GLN A 109 -5.34 -28.06 1.34
N LYS A 110 -6.11 -29.14 1.56
CA LYS A 110 -7.57 -29.15 1.34
C LYS A 110 -8.28 -28.06 2.14
N ARG A 111 -7.91 -27.86 3.41
CA ARG A 111 -8.48 -26.84 4.29
C ARG A 111 -8.27 -25.41 3.77
N TYR A 112 -7.06 -25.09 3.28
CA TYR A 112 -6.72 -23.73 2.85
C TYR A 112 -6.91 -23.48 1.35
N PHE A 113 -7.15 -24.52 0.55
CA PHE A 113 -7.28 -24.39 -0.90
C PHE A 113 -8.31 -23.33 -1.29
N ASN A 114 -9.54 -23.46 -0.77
CA ASN A 114 -10.61 -22.53 -1.08
C ASN A 114 -10.33 -21.11 -0.54
N LEU A 115 -9.73 -21.00 0.64
CA LEU A 115 -9.36 -19.70 1.21
C LEU A 115 -8.34 -18.96 0.32
N ILE A 116 -7.29 -19.66 -0.10
CA ILE A 116 -6.23 -19.07 -0.93
C ILE A 116 -6.77 -18.72 -2.30
N ARG A 117 -7.61 -19.60 -2.89
CA ARG A 117 -8.28 -19.36 -4.17
C ARG A 117 -9.13 -18.09 -4.13
N SER A 118 -9.99 -17.93 -3.11
CA SER A 118 -10.81 -16.73 -2.96
C SER A 118 -9.96 -15.47 -2.77
N LYS A 119 -8.91 -15.54 -1.94
CA LYS A 119 -7.99 -14.40 -1.75
C LYS A 119 -7.24 -14.00 -3.02
N LEU A 120 -6.88 -14.95 -3.89
CA LEU A 120 -6.26 -14.65 -5.19
C LEU A 120 -7.26 -13.99 -6.13
N LEU A 121 -8.51 -14.46 -6.17
CA LEU A 121 -9.58 -13.85 -6.95
C LEU A 121 -9.86 -12.40 -6.50
N ASP A 122 -10.04 -12.19 -5.20
CA ASP A 122 -10.25 -10.84 -4.64
C ASP A 122 -9.07 -9.93 -4.98
N ARG A 123 -7.85 -10.47 -4.87
CA ARG A 123 -6.62 -9.74 -5.19
C ARG A 123 -6.57 -9.34 -6.66
N TYR A 124 -6.97 -10.23 -7.57
CA TYR A 124 -7.06 -9.93 -9.00
C TYR A 124 -7.98 -8.75 -9.28
N PHE A 125 -9.22 -8.78 -8.77
CA PHE A 125 -10.18 -7.69 -9.01
C PHE A 125 -9.72 -6.36 -8.41
N VAL A 126 -9.14 -6.38 -7.21
CA VAL A 126 -8.61 -5.17 -6.55
C VAL A 126 -7.42 -4.59 -7.32
N ILE A 127 -6.56 -5.43 -7.89
CA ILE A 127 -5.43 -5.00 -8.73
C ILE A 127 -5.95 -4.40 -10.03
N LYS A 128 -6.86 -5.10 -10.73
CA LYS A 128 -7.45 -4.64 -11.99
C LYS A 128 -8.14 -3.28 -11.82
N SER A 129 -9.02 -3.16 -10.83
CA SER A 129 -9.69 -1.90 -10.50
C SER A 129 -8.70 -0.77 -10.16
N ARG A 130 -7.60 -1.06 -9.47
CA ARG A 130 -6.57 -0.03 -9.20
C ARG A 130 -5.83 0.38 -10.47
N ALA A 131 -5.47 -0.57 -11.32
CA ALA A 131 -4.76 -0.34 -12.58
C ALA A 131 -5.55 0.58 -13.50
N ASP A 132 -6.85 0.29 -13.64
CA ASP A 132 -7.79 1.00 -14.52
C ASP A 132 -8.22 2.36 -13.95
N SER A 133 -7.90 2.64 -12.69
CA SER A 133 -8.22 3.92 -12.07
C SER A 133 -7.41 5.05 -12.68
N VAL A 134 -8.11 6.06 -13.20
CA VAL A 134 -7.53 7.32 -13.72
C VAL A 134 -7.31 8.37 -12.62
N THR A 135 -7.44 7.99 -11.34
CA THR A 135 -7.24 8.94 -10.25
C THR A 135 -5.78 9.35 -10.13
N GLN A 136 -5.50 10.66 -10.05
CA GLN A 136 -4.15 11.17 -9.81
C GLN A 136 -3.77 11.04 -8.32
N ARG A 137 -3.65 9.80 -7.85
CA ARG A 137 -3.29 9.48 -6.45
C ARG A 137 -2.13 8.51 -6.40
N ASN A 138 -1.31 8.63 -5.37
CA ASN A 138 -0.20 7.70 -5.14
C ASN A 138 -0.53 6.54 -4.20
N SER A 139 -1.81 6.13 -4.16
CA SER A 139 -2.22 4.98 -3.36
C SER A 139 -1.66 3.69 -3.96
N ARG A 140 -0.98 2.90 -3.13
CA ARG A 140 -0.33 1.65 -3.52
C ARG A 140 -1.21 0.47 -3.14
N THR A 141 -1.61 -0.33 -4.12
CA THR A 141 -2.27 -1.61 -3.91
C THR A 141 -1.24 -2.72 -4.01
N LYS A 142 -1.03 -3.51 -2.94
CA LYS A 142 -0.13 -4.67 -2.99
C LYS A 142 -0.65 -5.72 -3.97
N THR A 143 0.25 -6.33 -4.73
CA THR A 143 -0.07 -7.41 -5.68
C THR A 143 -0.22 -8.78 -5.02
N PHE A 144 0.16 -8.87 -3.73
CA PHE A 144 0.24 -10.11 -2.98
C PHE A 144 -0.39 -10.01 -1.58
N PHE A 145 -0.57 -11.17 -0.96
CA PHE A 145 -0.91 -11.34 0.45
C PHE A 145 0.04 -12.36 1.11
N ASN A 146 0.10 -12.31 2.44
CA ASN A 146 0.92 -13.26 3.20
C ASN A 146 0.08 -14.50 3.54
N PHE A 147 0.70 -15.66 3.41
CA PHE A 147 0.22 -16.91 3.95
C PHE A 147 1.35 -17.53 4.77
N SER A 148 1.03 -18.12 5.91
CA SER A 148 2.05 -18.73 6.76
C SER A 148 1.51 -20.03 7.31
N TYR A 149 2.37 -21.04 7.35
CA TYR A 149 2.07 -22.34 7.90
C TYR A 149 3.26 -22.80 8.73
N LYS A 150 3.06 -22.95 10.04
CA LYS A 150 4.15 -23.18 11.00
C LYS A 150 5.26 -22.14 10.82
N ARG A 151 6.50 -22.58 10.59
CA ARG A 151 7.67 -21.71 10.37
C ARG A 151 7.76 -21.17 8.93
N TYR A 152 6.99 -21.72 8.00
CA TYR A 152 7.09 -21.42 6.57
C TYR A 152 6.25 -20.21 6.19
N ARG A 153 6.87 -19.29 5.43
CA ARG A 153 6.29 -18.02 5.02
C ARG A 153 6.14 -17.99 3.51
N PHE A 154 4.91 -17.84 3.06
CA PHE A 154 4.55 -17.76 1.65
C PHE A 154 3.98 -16.38 1.31
N HIS A 155 4.33 -15.87 0.15
CA HIS A 155 3.70 -14.70 -0.45
C HIS A 155 2.97 -15.14 -1.72
N PHE A 156 1.65 -15.11 -1.69
CA PHE A 156 0.82 -15.41 -2.85
C PHE A 156 0.32 -14.12 -3.47
N GLY A 157 0.42 -13.98 -4.79
CA GLY A 157 -0.05 -12.79 -5.47
C GLY A 157 -0.40 -13.02 -6.92
N ILE A 158 -0.94 -11.99 -7.57
CA ILE A 158 -1.11 -11.99 -9.02
C ILE A 158 0.18 -11.45 -9.63
N PHE A 159 0.69 -12.14 -10.64
CA PHE A 159 1.88 -11.69 -11.35
C PHE A 159 1.54 -10.43 -12.13
N ILE A 160 2.33 -9.39 -11.86
CA ILE A 160 2.22 -8.11 -12.54
C ILE A 160 3.65 -7.72 -12.92
N PRO A 161 4.00 -7.71 -14.21
CA PRO A 161 5.36 -7.40 -14.64
C PRO A 161 5.68 -5.93 -14.40
N CYS A 162 6.97 -5.65 -14.28
CA CYS A 162 7.50 -4.29 -14.22
C CYS A 162 7.36 -3.60 -15.59
N ASN A 163 7.06 -2.29 -15.60
CA ASN A 163 6.86 -1.52 -16.85
C ASN A 163 8.12 -0.98 -17.51
N PHE A 164 9.28 -1.26 -16.93
CA PHE A 164 10.53 -0.65 -17.33
C PHE A 164 11.39 -1.64 -18.08
N PHE A 165 12.15 -1.14 -19.04
CA PHE A 165 13.17 -1.91 -19.73
C PHE A 165 14.40 -2.06 -18.84
N THR A 166 15.08 -3.20 -18.99
CA THR A 166 16.37 -3.47 -18.36
C THR A 166 17.43 -3.41 -19.45
N THR A 167 18.49 -2.65 -19.22
CA THR A 167 19.69 -2.68 -20.06
C THR A 167 20.64 -3.72 -19.48
N TYR A 168 20.97 -4.75 -20.25
CA TYR A 168 22.02 -5.70 -19.90
C TYR A 168 23.28 -5.35 -20.69
N ASN A 169 24.36 -4.99 -19.99
CA ASN A 169 25.66 -4.70 -20.59
C ASN A 169 26.42 -6.00 -20.87
N PHE A 170 25.96 -6.81 -21.83
CA PHE A 170 26.70 -7.98 -22.34
C PHE A 170 26.92 -7.88 -23.85
N GLY A 171 27.61 -6.81 -24.28
CA GLY A 171 28.21 -6.72 -25.62
C GLY A 171 27.29 -6.30 -26.78
N THR A 172 25.98 -6.39 -26.63
CA THR A 172 24.99 -5.93 -27.62
C THR A 172 23.84 -5.23 -26.90
N GLU A 173 23.48 -4.01 -27.28
CA GLU A 173 22.40 -3.23 -26.67
C GLU A 173 21.02 -3.85 -26.94
N HIS A 174 20.64 -4.86 -26.17
CA HIS A 174 19.29 -5.41 -26.19
C HIS A 174 18.47 -4.85 -25.03
N THR A 175 17.50 -3.99 -25.34
CA THR A 175 16.50 -3.50 -24.38
C THR A 175 15.40 -4.54 -24.20
N GLN A 176 15.44 -5.30 -23.10
CA GLN A 176 14.38 -6.26 -22.77
C GLN A 176 13.46 -5.71 -21.67
N LEU A 177 12.16 -5.97 -21.77
CA LEU A 177 11.20 -5.67 -20.71
C LEU A 177 11.56 -6.41 -19.41
N CYS A 178 11.48 -5.71 -18.28
CA CYS A 178 11.80 -6.30 -16.99
C CYS A 178 10.78 -7.37 -16.57
N CYS A 179 11.22 -8.63 -16.48
CA CYS A 179 10.39 -9.76 -16.07
C CYS A 179 10.21 -9.88 -14.54
N VAL A 180 10.69 -8.92 -13.75
CA VAL A 180 10.59 -8.97 -12.28
C VAL A 180 9.18 -8.54 -11.83
N PRO A 181 8.52 -9.29 -10.93
CA PRO A 181 7.18 -8.94 -10.47
C PRO A 181 7.18 -7.61 -9.71
N SER A 182 6.20 -6.75 -9.98
CA SER A 182 5.96 -5.52 -9.22
C SER A 182 5.29 -5.86 -7.88
N PRO A 183 5.76 -5.32 -6.74
CA PRO A 183 5.20 -5.63 -5.43
C PRO A 183 3.87 -4.90 -5.15
N TYR A 184 3.59 -3.86 -5.93
CA TYR A 184 2.36 -3.08 -5.85
C TYR A 184 2.03 -2.46 -7.22
N ILE A 185 0.80 -2.01 -7.35
CA ILE A 185 0.30 -1.26 -8.50
C ILE A 185 -0.36 0.03 -8.01
N MET A 186 -0.31 1.08 -8.83
CA MET A 186 -0.92 2.37 -8.59
C MET A 186 -1.91 2.68 -9.73
N SER A 187 -2.61 3.81 -9.64
CA SER A 187 -3.47 4.31 -10.72
C SER A 187 -2.70 4.52 -12.03
N HIS A 188 -3.40 4.51 -13.15
CA HIS A 188 -2.84 4.55 -14.51
C HIS A 188 -1.89 3.38 -14.79
N ASN A 189 -2.18 2.22 -14.19
CA ASN A 189 -1.38 1.01 -14.35
C ASN A 189 0.13 1.19 -14.04
N ARG A 190 0.49 2.22 -13.25
CA ARG A 190 1.87 2.53 -12.86
C ARG A 190 2.39 1.49 -11.88
N ARG A 191 3.52 0.89 -12.22
CA ARG A 191 4.12 -0.24 -11.49
C ARG A 191 5.59 -0.39 -11.80
N ALA A 192 6.37 -0.78 -10.80
CA ALA A 192 7.79 -1.07 -10.96
C ALA A 192 8.26 -2.11 -9.96
N CYS A 193 9.29 -2.87 -10.36
CA CYS A 193 10.05 -3.67 -9.42
C CYS A 193 10.93 -2.77 -8.51
N VAL A 194 11.59 -3.39 -7.54
CA VAL A 194 12.47 -2.67 -6.60
C VAL A 194 13.60 -1.91 -7.29
N SER A 195 14.15 -2.42 -8.40
CA SER A 195 15.24 -1.76 -9.14
C SER A 195 14.76 -0.54 -9.92
N HIS A 196 13.55 -0.61 -10.50
CA HIS A 196 12.99 0.45 -11.33
C HIS A 196 12.05 1.41 -10.58
N HIS A 197 11.91 1.26 -9.26
CA HIS A 197 11.04 2.13 -8.46
C HIS A 197 11.37 3.61 -8.66
N LYS A 198 12.67 3.95 -8.77
CA LYS A 198 13.11 5.34 -8.95
C LYS A 198 12.55 6.00 -10.23
N ASN A 199 12.18 5.18 -11.22
CA ASN A 199 11.69 5.64 -12.51
C ASN A 199 10.15 5.72 -12.55
N LEU A 200 9.47 5.38 -11.45
CA LEU A 200 8.02 5.56 -11.36
C LEU A 200 7.67 7.04 -11.30
N ASP A 201 6.78 7.47 -12.18
CA ASP A 201 6.16 8.79 -12.09
C ASP A 201 5.30 8.88 -10.83
N ILE A 202 5.67 9.77 -9.91
CA ILE A 202 4.93 10.03 -8.67
C ILE A 202 4.17 11.34 -8.86
N PHE A 203 2.85 11.31 -8.65
CA PHE A 203 2.06 12.54 -8.70
C PHE A 203 2.46 13.45 -7.53
N HIS A 204 3.04 14.60 -7.82
CA HIS A 204 3.32 15.63 -6.82
C HIS A 204 2.10 16.52 -6.65
N ASN A 205 1.95 17.16 -5.47
CA ASN A 205 0.88 18.14 -5.20
C ASN A 205 -0.58 17.61 -5.33
N ILE A 206 -0.87 16.39 -4.85
CA ILE A 206 -2.24 15.86 -4.77
C ILE A 206 -3.03 16.67 -3.70
N LYS A 207 -3.47 17.88 -4.06
CA LYS A 207 -4.42 18.65 -3.26
C LYS A 207 -5.73 17.85 -3.21
N LYS A 208 -6.33 17.72 -2.03
CA LYS A 208 -7.71 17.24 -1.92
C LYS A 208 -8.58 18.18 -2.77
N HIS A 209 -9.48 17.64 -3.57
CA HIS A 209 -10.61 18.39 -4.11
C HIS A 209 -11.51 18.82 -2.94
N THR A 210 -11.09 19.85 -2.21
CA THR A 210 -12.01 20.85 -1.67
C THR A 210 -12.22 21.85 -2.81
N PRO A 211 -13.45 22.24 -3.15
CA PRO A 211 -13.64 23.35 -4.08
C PRO A 211 -12.94 24.57 -3.49
N ILE A 212 -11.79 24.92 -4.06
CA ILE A 212 -11.04 26.11 -3.69
C ILE A 212 -11.79 27.26 -4.34
N SER A 213 -12.50 28.03 -3.52
CA SER A 213 -12.76 29.44 -3.84
C SER A 213 -11.41 30.05 -4.23
N ASN A 214 -11.34 30.56 -5.47
CA ASN A 214 -10.16 31.22 -6.03
C ASN A 214 -9.63 32.27 -5.06
N ASN A 215 -8.61 31.89 -4.30
CA ASN A 215 -7.74 32.82 -3.61
C ASN A 215 -6.36 32.17 -3.61
N ASN A 216 -5.53 32.60 -4.57
CA ASN A 216 -4.10 32.35 -4.65
C ASN A 216 -3.39 32.91 -3.41
N THR A 217 -3.63 32.29 -2.26
CA THR A 217 -2.98 32.63 -1.01
C THR A 217 -1.69 31.84 -0.95
N ILE A 218 -0.67 32.42 -1.57
CA ILE A 218 0.72 32.02 -1.40
C ILE A 218 0.97 31.94 0.12
N ASN A 219 1.36 30.77 0.61
CA ASN A 219 1.59 30.49 2.03
C ASN A 219 2.90 31.15 2.51
N ASN A 220 3.01 32.47 2.32
CA ASN A 220 4.17 33.27 2.70
C ASN A 220 3.99 33.83 4.13
N LYS A 221 5.10 34.30 4.71
CA LYS A 221 5.11 34.87 6.07
C LYS A 221 4.10 36.01 6.24
N ARG A 222 3.88 36.82 5.19
CA ARG A 222 2.94 37.95 5.18
C ARG A 222 1.49 37.48 5.34
N PHE A 223 1.07 36.46 4.58
CA PHE A 223 -0.26 35.87 4.69
C PHE A 223 -0.55 35.36 6.10
N HIS A 224 0.43 34.68 6.72
CA HIS A 224 0.25 34.18 8.08
C HIS A 224 0.15 35.30 9.11
N ALA A 225 0.95 36.37 8.97
CA ALA A 225 0.85 37.55 9.81
C ALA A 225 -0.51 38.24 9.68
N THR A 226 -1.03 38.42 8.46
CA THR A 226 -2.36 38.99 8.20
C THR A 226 -3.48 38.13 8.79
N LEU A 227 -3.37 36.80 8.68
CA LEU A 227 -4.35 35.89 9.30
C LEU A 227 -4.36 35.99 10.82
N ILE A 228 -3.20 36.06 11.46
CA ILE A 228 -3.09 36.22 12.92
C ILE A 228 -3.64 37.57 13.36
N HIS A 229 -3.30 38.65 12.64
CA HIS A 229 -3.86 39.99 12.88
C HIS A 229 -5.38 39.97 12.83
N ASN A 230 -5.96 39.41 11.77
CA ASN A 230 -7.42 39.36 11.61
C ASN A 230 -8.10 38.49 12.67
N GLN A 231 -7.46 37.39 13.09
CA GLN A 231 -7.96 36.55 14.18
C GLN A 231 -7.93 37.28 15.53
N TRP A 232 -6.85 38.01 15.82
CA TRP A 232 -6.76 38.84 17.02
C TRP A 232 -7.78 39.98 17.00
N GLN A 233 -7.84 40.75 15.91
CA GLN A 233 -8.73 41.91 15.76
C GLN A 233 -10.20 41.51 15.94
N ARG A 234 -10.59 40.38 15.35
CA ARG A 234 -11.95 39.82 15.45
C ARG A 234 -12.16 38.98 16.71
N ARG A 235 -11.17 38.89 17.61
CA ARG A 235 -11.18 38.11 18.86
C ARG A 235 -11.66 36.66 18.66
N ILE A 236 -11.25 36.04 17.56
CA ILE A 236 -11.68 34.69 17.19
C ILE A 236 -11.11 33.70 18.20
N LYS A 237 -11.99 32.90 18.80
CA LYS A 237 -11.63 31.75 19.62
C LYS A 237 -11.78 30.48 18.82
N LYS A 238 -10.73 29.66 18.79
CA LYS A 238 -10.75 28.36 18.13
C LYS A 238 -10.71 27.25 19.17
N HIS A 239 -11.76 26.45 19.23
CA HIS A 239 -11.77 25.23 20.03
C HIS A 239 -10.88 24.14 19.39
N ILE A 240 -10.01 23.53 20.19
CA ILE A 240 -9.12 22.44 19.78
C ILE A 240 -9.41 21.22 20.62
N TYR A 241 -9.61 20.07 19.96
CA TYR A 241 -9.77 18.77 20.60
C TYR A 241 -8.70 17.79 20.10
N SER A 242 -7.91 17.22 21.01
CA SER A 242 -6.89 16.22 20.69
C SER A 242 -7.32 14.83 21.15
N ASN A 243 -7.82 14.02 20.22
CA ASN A 243 -8.14 12.62 20.47
C ASN A 243 -6.92 11.79 20.91
N ARG A 244 -5.71 12.18 20.50
CA ARG A 244 -4.46 11.48 20.83
C ARG A 244 -4.01 11.75 22.26
N LEU A 245 -4.15 13.00 22.71
CA LEU A 245 -3.71 13.43 24.03
C LEU A 245 -4.85 13.38 25.07
N GLY A 246 -6.11 13.27 24.63
CA GLY A 246 -7.25 13.28 25.54
C GLY A 246 -7.56 14.65 26.13
N ILE A 247 -7.22 15.74 25.45
CA ILE A 247 -7.42 17.11 25.96
C ILE A 247 -8.21 17.97 25.00
N SER A 248 -8.85 19.02 25.54
CA SER A 248 -9.43 20.10 24.77
C SER A 248 -9.11 21.46 25.37
N TYR A 249 -8.97 22.48 24.55
CA TYR A 249 -8.73 23.85 24.99
C TYR A 249 -9.14 24.84 23.90
N ASP A 250 -9.36 26.08 24.28
CA ASP A 250 -9.61 27.18 23.37
C ASP A 250 -8.33 27.96 23.11
N VAL A 251 -8.11 28.31 21.85
CA VAL A 251 -6.99 29.15 21.42
C VAL A 251 -7.51 30.52 21.02
N SER A 252 -6.87 31.55 21.54
CA SER A 252 -7.01 32.93 21.06
C SER A 252 -5.63 33.58 20.90
N TYR A 253 -5.58 34.72 20.20
CA TYR A 253 -4.37 35.53 20.10
C TYR A 253 -4.54 36.81 20.90
N LEU A 254 -3.49 37.24 21.58
CA LEU A 254 -3.38 38.52 22.26
C LEU A 254 -2.23 39.33 21.65
N ALA A 255 -2.41 40.64 21.52
CA ALA A 255 -1.33 41.54 21.15
C ALA A 255 -0.37 41.70 22.33
N ASN A 256 0.93 41.67 22.05
CA ASN A 256 1.94 42.00 23.03
C ASN A 256 1.90 43.51 23.31
N ARG A 257 1.87 43.91 24.59
CA ARG A 257 2.00 45.32 24.98
C ARG A 257 3.42 45.79 24.67
N HIS A 258 3.56 47.05 24.24
CA HIS A 258 4.84 47.74 23.99
C HIS A 258 5.81 47.78 25.19
N LYS A 259 5.37 47.44 26.41
CA LYS A 259 6.16 47.53 27.66
C LYS A 259 6.91 46.25 28.07
N TYR A 260 7.16 45.31 27.15
CA TYR A 260 8.05 44.17 27.43
C TYR A 260 9.21 44.01 26.43
N PRO A 261 10.16 44.96 26.33
CA PRO A 261 11.39 44.73 25.56
C PRO A 261 12.66 44.61 26.42
N SER A 262 12.63 44.05 27.65
CA SER A 262 13.90 44.00 28.43
C SER A 262 14.26 42.71 29.18
N THR A 263 13.46 41.65 29.19
CA THR A 263 13.87 40.43 29.94
C THR A 263 14.08 39.19 29.08
N TYR A 264 13.45 39.08 27.91
CA TYR A 264 13.68 37.99 26.95
C TYR A 264 13.41 38.58 25.55
N ASP A 265 14.32 38.40 24.58
CA ASP A 265 14.30 38.95 23.20
C ASP A 265 13.11 38.43 22.34
N ASP A 266 11.87 38.55 22.84
CA ASP A 266 10.63 38.10 22.22
C ASP A 266 10.03 39.19 21.33
N ARG A 267 10.50 39.26 20.08
CA ARG A 267 10.06 40.24 19.07
C ARG A 267 8.70 39.91 18.43
N ARG A 268 7.90 39.01 19.02
CA ARG A 268 6.62 38.60 18.45
C ARG A 268 5.55 39.66 18.74
N MET A 269 4.75 40.01 17.73
CA MET A 269 3.63 40.95 17.89
C MET A 269 2.42 40.35 18.61
N TYR A 270 2.20 39.04 18.45
CA TYR A 270 1.07 38.31 19.02
C TYR A 270 1.52 37.08 19.80
N ARG A 271 0.89 36.84 20.95
CA ARG A 271 1.04 35.62 21.75
C ARG A 271 -0.23 34.79 21.68
N LYS A 272 -0.03 33.48 21.72
CA LYS A 272 -1.11 32.50 21.73
C LYS A 272 -1.55 32.28 23.18
N ARG A 273 -2.82 32.56 23.46
CA ARG A 273 -3.45 32.29 24.75
C ARG A 273 -4.25 31.00 24.66
N LEU A 274 -4.06 30.13 25.65
CA LEU A 274 -4.79 28.88 25.81
C LEU A 274 -5.74 29.05 26.99
N ASP A 275 -7.05 28.94 26.75
CA ASP A 275 -8.09 29.03 27.77
C ASP A 275 -8.91 27.73 27.80
N ASN A 276 -9.75 27.56 28.83
CA ASN A 276 -10.70 26.45 28.92
C ASN A 276 -10.09 25.05 28.75
N PHE A 277 -8.89 24.84 29.31
CA PHE A 277 -8.22 23.54 29.26
C PHE A 277 -9.05 22.50 30.02
N ARG A 278 -9.35 21.38 29.37
CA ARG A 278 -10.02 20.22 29.94
C ARG A 278 -9.29 18.95 29.55
N SER A 279 -9.07 18.09 30.53
CA SER A 279 -8.58 16.73 30.33
C SER A 279 -9.73 15.73 30.40
N HIS A 280 -9.82 14.85 29.41
CA HIS A 280 -10.86 13.83 29.26
C HIS A 280 -10.33 12.43 29.60
N HIS A 281 -9.32 12.33 30.47
CA HIS A 281 -8.78 11.06 30.93
C HIS A 281 -9.81 10.38 31.83
N SER A 282 -10.16 9.14 31.51
CA SER A 282 -11.01 8.30 32.35
C SER A 282 -10.15 7.24 33.01
N ASP A 283 -10.27 6.99 34.31
CA ASP A 283 -9.33 6.11 35.03
C ASP A 283 -9.32 4.65 34.55
N SER A 284 -10.39 4.19 33.90
CA SER A 284 -10.60 2.76 33.61
C SER A 284 -10.68 2.36 32.13
N SER A 285 -10.53 3.28 31.17
CA SER A 285 -10.70 2.94 29.74
C SER A 285 -9.41 2.47 29.05
N LYS A 286 -9.53 1.49 28.14
CA LYS A 286 -8.46 1.06 27.21
C LYS A 286 -7.88 2.24 26.40
N ARG A 287 -8.70 3.28 26.19
CA ARG A 287 -8.33 4.51 25.50
C ARG A 287 -7.44 5.41 26.37
N SER A 288 -7.80 5.59 27.64
CA SER A 288 -7.02 6.38 28.61
C SER A 288 -5.61 5.81 28.82
N LYS A 289 -5.46 4.49 28.93
CA LYS A 289 -4.15 3.81 29.04
C LYS A 289 -3.19 4.11 27.86
N LYS A 290 -3.71 4.41 26.67
CA LYS A 290 -2.91 4.81 25.49
C LYS A 290 -2.65 6.32 25.44
N GLN A 291 -3.55 7.13 26.00
CA GLN A 291 -3.43 8.59 26.00
C GLN A 291 -2.48 9.07 27.10
N ASN A 292 -2.45 8.43 28.28
CA ASN A 292 -1.62 8.84 29.42
C ASN A 292 -0.12 8.94 29.11
N PRO A 293 0.54 7.94 28.49
CA PRO A 293 1.96 8.06 28.14
C PRO A 293 2.21 9.19 27.12
N ALA A 294 1.27 9.39 26.20
CA ALA A 294 1.37 10.43 25.17
C ALA A 294 1.11 11.84 25.73
N PHE A 295 0.25 11.96 26.73
CA PHE A 295 0.00 13.20 27.46
C PHE A 295 1.18 13.54 28.36
N ASN A 296 1.66 12.61 29.19
CA ASN A 296 2.80 12.85 30.07
C ASN A 296 4.06 13.25 29.29
N GLY A 297 4.40 12.53 28.22
CA GLY A 297 5.53 12.92 27.36
C GLY A 297 5.33 14.23 26.60
N HIS A 298 4.09 14.72 26.47
CA HIS A 298 3.78 16.03 25.89
C HIS A 298 3.79 17.14 26.96
N VAL A 299 3.44 16.83 28.21
CA VAL A 299 3.55 17.74 29.36
C VAL A 299 5.02 18.01 29.68
N ASP A 300 5.92 17.03 29.53
CA ASP A 300 7.37 17.23 29.69
C ASP A 300 7.98 18.21 28.67
N LEU A 301 7.35 18.33 27.48
CA LEU A 301 7.70 19.32 26.46
C LEU A 301 7.07 20.70 26.71
N PHE A 302 5.93 20.75 27.42
CA PHE A 302 5.28 22.00 27.81
C PHE A 302 5.80 22.55 29.13
N SER A 303 6.30 21.72 30.05
CA SER A 303 6.96 22.17 31.28
C SER A 303 8.25 22.93 30.95
N THR A 304 8.96 22.57 29.88
CA THR A 304 10.07 23.39 29.36
C THR A 304 9.65 24.77 28.84
N ILE A 305 8.37 24.94 28.45
CA ILE A 305 7.81 26.21 27.94
C ILE A 305 7.11 27.01 29.06
N VAL A 306 6.53 26.35 30.07
CA VAL A 306 5.80 26.97 31.19
C VAL A 306 6.72 27.33 32.36
N VAL A 307 7.85 26.63 32.54
CA VAL A 307 8.85 26.98 33.58
C VAL A 307 9.47 28.36 33.33
N THR A 308 9.54 28.81 32.07
CA THR A 308 9.94 30.20 31.73
C THR A 308 8.92 31.26 32.15
N THR A 309 7.65 30.90 32.40
CA THR A 309 6.62 31.86 32.84
C THR A 309 6.37 31.86 34.35
N LYS A 310 6.75 30.79 35.07
CA LYS A 310 6.60 30.75 36.54
C LYS A 310 7.75 31.43 37.29
N LYS A 311 8.97 31.45 36.73
CA LYS A 311 10.12 32.16 37.35
C LYS A 311 10.06 33.69 37.26
N LEU A 312 9.03 34.27 36.63
CA LEU A 312 8.83 35.71 36.50
C LEU A 312 7.68 36.26 37.38
N ILE A 313 7.09 35.43 38.24
CA ILE A 313 6.01 35.86 39.15
C ILE A 313 6.48 35.91 40.62
N ASP A 314 7.62 35.31 40.96
CA ASP A 314 8.21 35.36 42.31
C ASP A 314 9.55 36.13 42.34
N ALA A 315 9.58 37.34 41.78
CA ALA A 315 10.62 38.35 42.01
C ALA A 315 10.02 39.76 42.00
#